data_AF-A0A2N1TDM1-F1
#
_entry.id   AF-A0A2N1TDM1-F1
#
_cell.length_a   1.000
_cell.length_b   1.000
_cell.length_c   1.000
_cell.angle_alpha   90.00
_cell.angle_beta   90.00
_cell.angle_gamma   90.00
#
_symmetry.space_group_name_H-M   'P 1'
#
loop_
_entity.id
_entity.type
_entity.pdbx_description
1 polymer ?
#
loop_
_entity_poly.entity_id
_entity_poly.type
_entity_poly.pdbx_seq_one_letter_code
_entity_poly.pdbx_strand_id
1 'polypeptide(L)'
;MMKAIAIILAIGAAVAFIFYNVRKRDLFGGYIGGLVVGVIGALVGGFLLDYLFYDIMVQLLEFFSRGAGVNVIAGFIGAYAALYIMNRLNHNKERKKY
;
A
#
# COMPACT_ATOMS: atom_id res chain seq x y z
N MET A 1 14.76 -5.05 -11.06
CA MET A 1 14.63 -5.39 -9.63
C MET A 1 14.72 -4.18 -8.70
N MET A 2 15.83 -3.42 -8.68
CA MET A 2 15.99 -2.30 -7.73
C MET A 2 14.91 -1.22 -7.85
N LYS A 3 14.49 -0.87 -9.07
CA LYS A 3 13.38 0.07 -9.32
C LYS A 3 12.06 -0.41 -8.72
N ALA A 4 11.73 -1.68 -8.90
CA ALA A 4 10.50 -2.28 -8.37
C ALA A 4 10.45 -2.24 -6.83
N ILE A 5 11.57 -2.58 -6.18
CA ILE A 5 11.69 -2.51 -4.72
C ILE A 5 11.50 -1.07 -4.23
N ALA A 6 12.15 -0.10 -4.88
CA ALA A 6 12.01 1.30 -4.54
C ALA A 6 10.56 1.80 -4.71
N ILE A 7 9.87 1.38 -5.77
CA ILE A 7 8.47 1.72 -6.03
C ILE A 7 7.55 1.13 -4.95
N ILE A 8 7.73 -0.14 -4.58
CA ILE A 8 6.92 -0.79 -3.53
C ILE A 8 7.13 -0.11 -2.17
N LEU A 9 8.38 0.21 -1.83
CA LEU A 9 8.70 0.95 -0.62
C LEU A 9 8.08 2.35 -0.63
N ALA A 10 8.15 3.06 -1.75
CA ALA A 10 7.54 4.37 -1.92
C ALA A 10 6.01 4.31 -1.79
N ILE A 11 5.36 3.30 -2.37
CA ILE A 11 3.91 3.09 -2.23
C ILE A 11 3.55 2.82 -0.77
N GLY A 12 4.23 1.88 -0.11
CA GLY A 12 3.96 1.54 1.30
C GLY A 12 4.16 2.74 2.22
N ALA A 13 5.24 3.50 2.01
CA ALA A 13 5.52 4.73 2.75
C ALA A 13 4.47 5.83 2.47
N ALA A 14 4.07 6.02 1.22
CA ALA A 14 3.07 7.02 0.84
C ALA A 14 1.70 6.71 1.47
N VAL A 15 1.25 5.45 1.42
CA VAL A 15 -0.02 5.05 2.03
C VAL A 15 0.04 5.14 3.55
N ALA A 16 1.15 4.72 4.16
CA ALA A 16 1.37 4.89 5.60
C ALA A 16 1.33 6.37 6.00
N PHE A 17 1.95 7.25 5.20
CA PHE A 17 1.92 8.70 5.41
C PHE A 17 0.49 9.26 5.34
N ILE A 18 -0.31 8.82 4.36
CA ILE A 18 -1.72 9.22 4.24
C ILE A 18 -2.50 8.81 5.49
N PHE A 19 -2.36 7.57 5.96
CA PHE A 19 -3.07 7.12 7.16
C PHE A 19 -2.60 7.83 8.44
N TYR A 20 -1.30 8.04 8.56
CA TYR A 20 -0.70 8.61 9.77
C TYR A 20 -0.86 10.12 9.88
N ASN A 21 -0.54 10.88 8.82
CA ASN A 21 -0.54 12.35 8.84
C ASN A 21 -1.87 12.96 8.37
N VAL A 22 -2.45 12.43 7.30
CA VAL A 22 -3.68 13.01 6.74
C VAL A 22 -4.90 12.53 7.52
N ARG A 23 -5.01 11.21 7.76
CA ARG A 23 -6.16 10.64 8.48
C ARG A 23 -5.99 10.60 10.01
N LYS A 24 -4.82 10.98 10.53
CA LYS A 24 -4.50 11.01 11.97
C LYS A 24 -4.91 9.73 12.70
N ARG A 25 -4.80 8.60 12.01
CA ARG A 25 -5.14 7.28 12.56
C ARG A 25 -4.01 6.81 13.44
N ASP A 26 -4.36 6.27 14.60
CA ASP A 26 -3.38 5.59 15.44
C ASP A 26 -3.11 4.23 14.82
N LEU A 27 -1.94 4.09 14.20
CA LEU A 27 -1.47 2.84 13.61
C LEU A 27 -0.67 2.09 14.68
N PHE A 28 -0.79 0.76 14.72
CA PHE A 28 0.02 -0.07 15.61
C PHE A 28 1.50 0.15 15.31
N GLY A 29 2.29 0.62 16.28
CA GLY A 29 3.69 1.01 16.06
C GLY A 29 3.88 2.37 15.33
N GLY A 30 2.85 3.21 15.28
CA GLY A 30 2.88 4.54 14.68
C GLY A 30 3.16 4.51 13.18
N TYR A 31 3.94 5.48 12.70
CA TYR A 31 4.27 5.59 11.28
C TYR A 31 5.08 4.38 10.79
N ILE A 32 6.02 3.88 11.60
CA ILE A 32 6.90 2.76 11.22
C ILE A 32 6.10 1.47 11.07
N GLY A 33 5.18 1.17 12.00
CA GLY A 33 4.31 0.00 11.87
C GLY A 33 3.35 0.11 10.68
N GLY A 34 2.84 1.32 10.40
CA GLY A 34 2.11 1.60 9.17
C GLY A 34 2.93 1.39 7.89
N LEU A 35 4.20 1.78 7.91
CA LEU A 35 5.10 1.60 6.78
C LEU A 35 5.34 0.11 6.50
N VAL A 36 5.62 -0.69 7.54
CA VAL A 36 5.83 -2.13 7.39
C VAL A 36 4.57 -2.81 6.84
N VAL A 37 3.40 -2.53 7.42
CA VAL A 37 2.14 -3.13 6.96
C VAL A 37 1.76 -2.64 5.57
N GLY A 38 2.00 -1.38 5.23
CA GLY A 38 1.78 -0.83 3.90
C GLY A 38 2.67 -1.49 2.85
N VAL A 39 3.95 -1.75 3.15
CA VAL A 39 4.87 -2.46 2.25
C VAL A 39 4.46 -3.91 2.05
N ILE A 40 4.06 -4.62 3.12
CA ILE A 40 3.54 -5.99 3.02
C ILE A 40 2.26 -6.01 2.19
N GLY A 41 1.34 -5.07 2.43
CA GLY A 41 0.12 -4.93 1.65
C GLY A 41 0.40 -4.64 0.17
N ALA A 42 1.41 -3.81 -0.15
CA ALA A 42 1.80 -3.55 -1.53
C ALA A 42 2.36 -4.79 -2.22
N LEU A 43 3.18 -5.58 -1.52
CA LEU A 43 3.68 -6.84 -2.04
C LEU A 43 2.54 -7.82 -2.31
N VAL A 44 1.69 -8.05 -1.32
CA VAL A 44 0.56 -8.97 -1.46
C VAL A 44 -0.42 -8.50 -2.53
N GLY A 45 -0.76 -7.20 -2.56
CA GLY A 45 -1.65 -6.63 -3.57
C GLY A 45 -1.08 -6.76 -4.98
N GLY A 46 0.19 -6.41 -5.17
CA GLY A 46 0.88 -6.57 -6.46
C GLY A 46 0.82 -8.01 -6.95
N PHE A 47 1.23 -8.98 -6.13
CA PHE A 47 1.24 -10.39 -6.52
C PHE A 47 -0.16 -11.00 -6.68
N LEU A 48 -1.08 -10.73 -5.75
CA LEU A 48 -2.40 -11.36 -5.71
C LEU A 48 -3.33 -10.80 -6.80
N LEU A 49 -3.32 -9.48 -7.02
CA LEU A 49 -4.17 -8.86 -8.05
C LEU A 49 -3.61 -9.10 -9.46
N ASP A 50 -2.29 -9.20 -9.62
CA ASP A 50 -1.70 -9.63 -10.90
C ASP A 50 -2.12 -11.06 -11.24
N TYR A 51 -2.20 -11.96 -10.25
CA TYR A 51 -2.69 -13.33 -10.47
C TYR A 51 -4.20 -13.40 -10.75
N LEU A 52 -5.01 -12.62 -10.02
CA LEU A 52 -6.49 -12.71 -10.10
C LEU A 52 -7.09 -11.97 -11.30
N PHE A 53 -6.46 -10.88 -11.74
CA PHE A 53 -7.00 -9.97 -12.76
C PHE A 53 -6.08 -9.82 -13.97
N TYR A 54 -5.24 -10.80 -14.26
CA TYR A 54 -4.21 -10.73 -15.31
C TYR A 54 -4.75 -10.11 -16.62
N ASP A 55 -5.92 -10.54 -17.12
CA ASP A 55 -6.50 -10.04 -18.37
C ASP A 55 -6.95 -8.56 -18.32
N ILE A 56 -7.57 -8.11 -17.23
CA ILE A 56 -8.03 -6.71 -17.05
C ILE A 56 -6.85 -5.80 -16.74
N MET A 57 -5.91 -6.32 -15.95
CA MET A 57 -4.71 -5.62 -15.55
C MET A 57 -3.82 -5.37 -16.76
N VAL A 58 -3.68 -6.29 -17.73
CA VAL A 58 -2.86 -6.09 -18.96
C VAL A 58 -3.25 -4.82 -19.75
N GLN A 59 -4.54 -4.50 -19.89
CA GLN A 59 -5.00 -3.29 -20.60
C GLN A 59 -4.71 -1.99 -19.83
N LEU A 60 -4.74 -2.03 -18.50
CA LEU A 60 -4.39 -0.89 -17.64
C LEU A 60 -2.86 -0.77 -17.40
N LEU A 61 -2.16 -1.91 -17.43
CA LEU A 61 -0.71 -2.07 -17.21
C LEU A 61 0.08 -1.54 -18.39
N GLU A 62 -0.38 -1.64 -19.63
CA GLU A 62 0.40 -1.14 -20.77
C GLU A 62 0.74 0.35 -20.64
N PHE A 63 -0.08 1.12 -19.92
CA PHE A 63 0.14 2.53 -19.66
C PHE A 63 1.10 2.82 -18.49
N PHE A 64 1.08 2.02 -17.42
CA PHE A 64 1.88 2.26 -16.18
C PHE A 64 3.07 1.32 -15.97
N SER A 65 3.05 0.12 -16.55
CA SER A 65 4.02 -0.97 -16.31
C SER A 65 5.24 -0.96 -17.23
N ARG A 66 5.16 -0.31 -18.41
CA ARG A 66 6.23 -0.32 -19.44
C ARG A 66 7.62 0.12 -18.93
N GLY A 67 7.73 0.78 -17.77
CA GLY A 67 9.02 1.13 -17.15
C GLY A 67 9.26 0.63 -15.72
N ALA A 68 8.23 0.14 -15.01
CA ALA A 68 8.29 -0.12 -13.57
C ALA A 68 8.59 -1.58 -13.20
N GLY A 69 8.13 -2.53 -14.02
CA GLY A 69 8.28 -3.97 -13.76
C GLY A 69 7.46 -4.50 -12.57
N VAL A 70 6.56 -3.69 -12.02
CA VAL A 70 5.59 -4.04 -10.96
C VAL A 70 4.30 -3.26 -11.17
N ASN A 71 3.16 -3.88 -10.85
CA ASN A 71 1.87 -3.23 -10.92
C ASN A 71 1.68 -2.24 -9.75
N VAL A 72 1.96 -0.96 -10.03
CA VAL A 72 1.87 0.15 -9.07
C VAL A 72 0.46 0.30 -8.49
N ILE A 73 -0.57 0.11 -9.31
CA ILE A 73 -1.97 0.27 -8.91
C ILE A 73 -2.37 -0.85 -7.96
N ALA A 74 -2.07 -2.10 -8.33
CA ALA A 74 -2.32 -3.25 -7.47
C ALA A 74 -1.56 -3.14 -6.13
N GLY A 75 -0.30 -2.71 -6.16
CA GLY A 75 0.48 -2.44 -4.95
C GLY A 75 -0.15 -1.34 -4.09
N PHE A 76 -0.63 -0.26 -4.70
CA PHE A 76 -1.30 0.82 -3.95
C PHE A 76 -2.60 0.33 -3.30
N ILE A 77 -3.44 -0.40 -4.05
CA ILE A 77 -4.70 -0.96 -3.53
C ILE A 77 -4.42 -1.92 -2.38
N GLY A 78 -3.44 -2.82 -2.54
CA GLY A 78 -3.06 -3.75 -1.48
C GLY A 78 -2.54 -3.07 -0.22
N ALA A 79 -1.64 -2.09 -0.37
CA ALA A 79 -1.13 -1.30 0.76
C ALA A 79 -2.25 -0.56 1.49
N TYR A 80 -3.16 0.05 0.73
CA TYR A 80 -4.30 0.79 1.28
C TYR A 80 -5.27 -0.14 2.00
N ALA A 81 -5.60 -1.29 1.42
CA ALA A 81 -6.47 -2.28 2.05
C ALA A 81 -5.84 -2.83 3.34
N ALA A 82 -4.56 -3.17 3.33
CA ALA A 82 -3.84 -3.67 4.50
C ALA A 82 -3.85 -2.65 5.65
N LEU A 83 -3.52 -1.38 5.36
CA LEU A 83 -3.54 -0.33 6.37
C LEU A 83 -4.95 0.02 6.85
N TYR A 84 -5.94 -0.07 5.97
CA TYR A 84 -7.34 0.11 6.34
C TYR A 84 -7.81 -0.97 7.32
N ILE A 85 -7.51 -2.24 7.04
CA ILE A 85 -7.86 -3.38 7.91
C ILE A 85 -7.15 -3.23 9.25
N MET A 86 -5.84 -2.94 9.24
CA MET A 86 -5.04 -2.74 10.46
C MET A 86 -5.60 -1.61 11.33
N ASN A 87 -5.93 -0.46 10.73
CA ASN A 87 -6.53 0.65 11.47
C ASN A 87 -7.91 0.27 12.05
N ARG A 88 -8.71 -0.49 11.31
CA ARG A 88 -10.01 -0.96 11.79
C ARG A 88 -9.87 -1.95 12.95
N LEU A 89 -8.87 -2.84 12.90
CA LEU A 89 -8.51 -3.73 14.00
C LEU A 89 -8.01 -2.95 15.23
N ASN A 90 -7.36 -1.81 15.04
CA ASN A 90 -6.93 -0.93 16.13
C ASN A 90 -8.09 -0.06 16.72
N HIS A 91 -9.33 -0.55 16.63
CA HIS A 91 -10.55 0.13 17.08
C HIS A 91 -10.75 1.54 16.51
N ASN A 92 -10.16 1.86 15.35
CA ASN A 92 -10.21 3.21 14.77
C ASN A 92 -9.84 4.32 15.76
N LYS A 93 -8.95 4.05 16.73
CA LYS A 93 -8.50 5.08 17.66
C LYS A 93 -7.94 6.25 16.86
N GLU A 94 -8.61 7.39 16.95
CA GLU A 94 -8.11 8.63 16.40
C GLU A 94 -7.10 9.20 17.38
N ARG A 95 -5.95 9.64 16.87
CA ARG A 95 -4.97 10.29 17.73
C ARG A 95 -5.55 11.61 18.21
N LYS A 96 -5.80 11.70 19.52
CA LYS A 96 -6.15 12.96 20.18
C LYS A 96 -5.01 13.95 19.92
N LYS A 97 -5.35 15.07 19.28
CA LYS A 97 -4.49 16.25 19.16
C LYS A 97 -4.28 16.74 20.61
N TYR A 98 -3.13 16.42 21.19
CA TYR A 98 -2.64 17.13 22.36
C TYR A 98 -2.07 18.47 21.90
#